data_AF-A0A3B9GQX7-F1
#
_entry.id   AF-A0A3B9GQX7-F1
#
_cell.length_a   1.000
_cell.length_b   1.000
_cell.length_c   1.000
_cell.angle_alpha   90.00
_cell.angle_beta   90.00
_cell.angle_gamma   90.00
#
_symmetry.space_group_name_H-M   'P 1'
#
loop_
_entity.id
_entity.type
_entity.pdbx_description
1 polymer ?
#
loop_
_entity_poly.entity_id
_entity_poly.type
_entity_poly.pdbx_seq_one_letter_code
_entity_poly.pdbx_strand_id
1 'polypeptide(L)'
;YEQDGYELPKAIVYMVGDDGTNEKLSVKLDGSFDVEVKPNVNYLFLATCEGYMNYNNMLHVGTVTESHEDTLQFPLPSAQIPVLIHNVFYEFNKANLTPESEPALKGLVNLLKQNPAISIELSAHCDYRGSQEYNVKLSQHRADAVVNYLISHGIAKDRVVPKGYGKLKPKVITGKFAERYPFLKAGDELTEEFIKKLPQGQQDTCNALNRRTEFTVLNTTYGLLDDQGNLNTNNLIKQNAEKKAAIKEVQAEKQKTLDEKKVIEEKKDTIAQPAKPQKTQEEIKIEKEKKREILKAKMQQIRERRQKSQTP
;
A
#
# COMPACT_ATOMS: atom_id res chain seq x y z
N TYR A 1 -16.09 5.80 18.88
CA TYR A 1 -15.34 7.06 18.64
C TYR A 1 -14.00 6.71 18.02
N GLU A 2 -13.83 6.88 16.71
CA GLU A 2 -12.50 6.98 16.11
C GLU A 2 -12.17 8.46 15.85
N GLN A 3 -10.91 8.78 16.10
CA GLN A 3 -10.27 10.05 15.82
C GLN A 3 -10.04 10.14 14.30
N ASP A 4 -10.61 11.16 13.66
CA ASP A 4 -10.25 11.68 12.33
C ASP A 4 -10.82 11.02 11.04
N GLY A 5 -11.77 10.08 11.13
CA GLY A 5 -12.44 9.47 9.95
C GLY A 5 -13.84 10.06 9.66
N TYR A 6 -14.24 10.11 8.38
CA TYR A 6 -15.62 10.48 7.97
C TYR A 6 -16.55 9.26 7.99
N GLU A 7 -17.81 9.46 8.36
CA GLU A 7 -18.83 8.42 8.33
C GLU A 7 -19.14 8.00 6.88
N LEU A 8 -19.40 6.69 6.67
CA LEU A 8 -19.68 6.11 5.36
C LEU A 8 -21.14 5.65 5.27
N PRO A 9 -22.12 6.54 5.06
CA PRO A 9 -23.55 6.21 5.13
C PRO A 9 -24.04 5.28 4.01
N LYS A 10 -23.22 5.05 2.98
CA LYS A 10 -23.49 4.10 1.88
C LYS A 10 -22.83 2.74 2.11
N ALA A 11 -22.19 2.54 3.26
CA ALA A 11 -21.56 1.27 3.57
C ALA A 11 -22.61 0.17 3.76
N ILE A 12 -22.21 -1.05 3.44
CA ILE A 12 -22.99 -2.27 3.63
C ILE A 12 -22.15 -3.21 4.49
N VAL A 13 -22.77 -3.76 5.53
CA VAL A 13 -22.16 -4.78 6.39
C VAL A 13 -22.86 -6.11 6.17
N TYR A 14 -22.11 -7.10 5.71
CA TYR A 14 -22.59 -8.47 5.61
C TYR A 14 -22.27 -9.21 6.91
N MET A 15 -23.23 -9.95 7.45
CA MET A 15 -23.11 -10.70 8.69
C MET A 15 -23.34 -12.18 8.42
N VAL A 16 -22.33 -13.01 8.70
CA VAL A 16 -22.39 -14.46 8.49
C VAL A 16 -22.14 -15.19 9.79
N GLY A 17 -23.05 -16.07 10.19
CA GLY A 17 -22.94 -16.92 11.37
C GLY A 17 -22.64 -18.39 11.02
N ASP A 18 -21.94 -19.10 11.89
CA ASP A 18 -21.78 -20.56 11.78
C ASP A 18 -23.08 -21.34 12.07
N ASP A 19 -24.12 -20.66 12.57
CA ASP A 19 -25.49 -21.14 12.69
C ASP A 19 -26.30 -21.07 11.37
N GLY A 20 -25.67 -20.58 10.29
CA GLY A 20 -26.30 -20.39 8.98
C GLY A 20 -26.87 -18.98 8.74
N THR A 21 -26.72 -18.05 9.70
CA THR A 21 -27.07 -16.64 9.49
C THR A 21 -26.31 -16.07 8.29
N ASN A 22 -27.00 -15.34 7.40
CA ASN A 22 -26.39 -14.63 6.27
C ASN A 22 -27.22 -13.38 5.95
N GLU A 23 -26.90 -12.27 6.60
CA GLU A 23 -27.67 -11.03 6.57
C GLU A 23 -26.90 -9.90 5.90
N LYS A 24 -27.63 -8.99 5.26
CA LYS A 24 -27.10 -7.77 4.65
C LYS A 24 -27.66 -6.56 5.38
N LEU A 25 -26.79 -5.86 6.09
CA LEU A 25 -27.13 -4.74 6.96
C LEU A 25 -26.72 -3.42 6.30
N SER A 26 -27.67 -2.48 6.24
CA SER A 26 -27.40 -1.09 5.86
C SER A 26 -26.98 -0.30 7.09
N VAL A 27 -26.11 0.69 6.90
CA VAL A 27 -25.72 1.62 7.97
C VAL A 27 -26.62 2.85 7.98
N LYS A 28 -26.70 3.50 9.14
CA LYS A 28 -27.35 4.81 9.33
C LYS A 28 -26.48 5.92 8.73
N LEU A 29 -27.01 7.15 8.73
CA LEU A 29 -26.31 8.32 8.22
C LEU A 29 -25.00 8.64 8.96
N ASP A 30 -24.93 8.27 10.24
CA ASP A 30 -23.74 8.40 11.09
C ASP A 30 -22.78 7.19 10.97
N GLY A 31 -23.03 6.29 10.00
CA GLY A 31 -22.22 5.09 9.78
C GLY A 31 -22.43 3.97 10.79
N SER A 32 -23.30 4.14 11.79
CA SER A 32 -23.61 3.09 12.77
C SER A 32 -24.63 2.08 12.24
N PHE A 33 -24.64 0.88 12.81
CA PHE A 33 -25.69 -0.12 12.64
C PHE A 33 -25.81 -0.91 13.94
N ASP A 34 -27.01 -1.42 14.22
CA ASP A 34 -27.29 -2.25 15.38
C ASP A 34 -27.91 -3.56 14.90
N VAL A 35 -27.45 -4.68 15.46
CA VAL A 35 -27.98 -6.00 15.13
C VAL A 35 -27.95 -6.89 16.37
N GLU A 36 -29.02 -7.62 16.59
CA GLU A 36 -29.10 -8.62 17.65
C GLU A 36 -28.39 -9.91 17.19
N VAL A 37 -27.53 -10.45 18.06
CA VAL A 37 -26.73 -11.65 17.80
C VAL A 37 -27.15 -12.78 18.71
N LYS A 38 -27.07 -14.03 18.22
CA LYS A 38 -27.45 -15.20 19.03
C LYS A 38 -26.28 -15.70 19.88
N PRO A 39 -26.54 -16.18 21.12
CA PRO A 39 -25.52 -16.84 21.93
C PRO A 39 -24.99 -18.12 21.27
N ASN A 40 -23.74 -18.46 21.55
CA ASN A 40 -23.03 -19.64 21.02
C ASN A 40 -22.87 -19.65 19.49
N VAL A 41 -22.78 -18.48 18.87
CA VAL A 41 -22.58 -18.32 17.42
C VAL A 41 -21.31 -17.52 17.16
N ASN A 42 -20.53 -17.98 16.17
CA ASN A 42 -19.40 -17.21 15.65
C ASN A 42 -19.85 -16.40 14.45
N TYR A 43 -19.79 -15.08 14.55
CA TYR A 43 -20.11 -14.18 13.46
C TYR A 43 -18.86 -13.63 12.78
N LEU A 44 -18.89 -13.58 11.46
CA LEU A 44 -17.98 -12.78 10.65
C LEU A 44 -18.75 -11.64 10.01
N PHE A 45 -18.28 -10.43 10.25
CA PHE A 45 -18.79 -9.21 9.65
C PHE A 45 -17.86 -8.76 8.54
N LEU A 46 -18.39 -8.45 7.36
CA LEU A 46 -17.65 -7.87 6.23
C LEU A 46 -18.29 -6.52 5.87
N ALA A 47 -17.58 -5.44 6.16
CA ALA A 47 -17.96 -4.10 5.76
C ALA A 47 -17.38 -3.75 4.39
N THR A 48 -18.23 -3.14 3.55
CA THR A 48 -17.90 -2.74 2.18
C THR A 48 -18.45 -1.35 1.92
N CYS A 49 -17.72 -0.54 1.15
CA CYS A 49 -18.19 0.75 0.65
C CYS A 49 -17.50 1.04 -0.68
N GLU A 50 -18.25 1.56 -1.65
CA GLU A 50 -17.71 1.91 -2.96
C GLU A 50 -16.54 2.90 -2.83
N GLY A 51 -15.43 2.60 -3.51
CA GLY A 51 -14.21 3.41 -3.44
C GLY A 51 -13.37 3.19 -2.18
N TYR A 52 -13.71 2.21 -1.33
CA TYR A 52 -12.95 1.86 -0.14
C TYR A 52 -12.58 0.37 -0.11
N MET A 53 -11.48 0.08 0.57
CA MET A 53 -11.05 -1.27 0.92
C MET A 53 -12.10 -1.91 1.82
N ASN A 54 -12.38 -3.20 1.62
CA ASN A 54 -13.24 -3.93 2.53
C ASN A 54 -12.53 -4.16 3.87
N TYR A 55 -13.31 -4.40 4.92
CA TYR A 55 -12.79 -4.73 6.24
C TYR A 55 -13.63 -5.82 6.88
N ASN A 56 -13.00 -6.77 7.56
CA ASN A 56 -13.71 -7.83 8.26
C ASN A 56 -13.39 -7.89 9.75
N ASN A 57 -14.42 -8.19 10.54
CA ASN A 57 -14.33 -8.46 11.97
C ASN A 57 -14.89 -9.85 12.26
N MET A 58 -14.41 -10.47 13.34
CA MET A 58 -14.96 -11.70 13.89
C MET A 58 -15.47 -11.43 15.30
N LEU A 59 -16.66 -11.92 15.61
CA LEU A 59 -17.27 -11.85 16.94
C LEU A 59 -17.62 -13.27 17.38
N HIS A 60 -17.05 -13.71 18.49
CA HIS A 60 -17.44 -14.96 19.14
C HIS A 60 -18.45 -14.65 20.24
N VAL A 61 -19.70 -15.04 20.06
CA VAL A 61 -20.72 -14.85 21.09
C VAL A 61 -20.76 -16.12 21.94
N GLY A 62 -20.25 -16.03 23.16
CA GLY A 62 -20.30 -17.14 24.11
C GLY A 62 -21.69 -17.36 24.69
N THR A 63 -21.77 -18.16 25.76
CA THR A 63 -22.97 -18.24 26.59
C THR A 63 -23.17 -16.92 27.33
N VAL A 64 -24.36 -16.33 27.23
CA VAL A 64 -24.70 -15.10 27.95
C VAL A 64 -25.79 -15.40 28.98
N THR A 65 -25.61 -14.88 30.19
CA THR A 65 -26.63 -14.90 31.26
C THR A 65 -27.43 -13.59 31.30
N GLU A 66 -26.84 -12.51 30.79
CA GLU A 66 -27.44 -11.17 30.70
C GLU A 66 -27.09 -10.54 29.34
N SER A 67 -27.95 -9.64 28.87
CA SER A 67 -27.72 -8.90 27.62
C SER A 67 -26.60 -7.88 27.81
N HIS A 68 -25.70 -7.78 26.83
CA HIS A 68 -24.67 -6.75 26.75
C HIS A 68 -24.47 -6.32 25.30
N GLU A 69 -23.80 -5.19 25.11
CA GLU A 69 -23.52 -4.63 23.79
C GLU A 69 -22.03 -4.76 23.45
N ASP A 70 -21.74 -5.31 22.27
CA ASP A 70 -20.40 -5.33 21.68
C ASP A 70 -20.28 -4.25 20.61
N THR A 71 -19.17 -3.50 20.61
CA THR A 71 -18.88 -2.49 19.58
C THR A 71 -17.78 -2.96 18.66
N LEU A 72 -18.10 -3.11 17.37
CA LEU A 72 -17.12 -3.40 16.32
C LEU A 72 -16.78 -2.13 15.53
N GLN A 73 -15.51 -1.94 15.21
CA GLN A 73 -15.03 -0.83 14.38
C GLN A 73 -14.59 -1.33 13.00
N PHE A 74 -14.99 -0.61 11.97
CA PHE A 74 -14.70 -0.94 10.57
C PHE A 74 -13.94 0.23 9.93
N PRO A 75 -12.62 0.35 10.15
CA PRO A 75 -11.82 1.33 9.43
C PRO A 75 -11.69 0.86 7.98
N LEU A 76 -12.38 1.52 7.05
CA LEU A 76 -12.32 1.24 5.62
C LEU A 76 -11.36 2.25 4.97
N PRO A 77 -10.10 1.91 4.65
CA PRO A 77 -9.20 2.80 3.93
C PRO A 77 -9.73 3.14 2.54
N SER A 78 -9.50 4.38 2.08
CA SER A 78 -9.83 4.75 0.69
C SER A 78 -8.99 3.94 -0.31
N ALA A 79 -9.65 3.45 -1.36
CA ALA A 79 -9.06 2.72 -2.47
C ALA A 79 -8.99 3.56 -3.77
N GLN A 80 -9.32 4.85 -3.69
CA GLN A 80 -9.48 5.74 -4.85
C GLN A 80 -8.16 6.30 -5.39
N ILE A 81 -7.10 6.30 -4.58
CA ILE A 81 -5.82 6.87 -4.96
C ILE A 81 -5.01 5.82 -5.75
N PRO A 82 -4.61 6.10 -7.01
CA PRO A 82 -3.74 5.19 -7.76
C PRO A 82 -2.43 4.94 -7.02
N VAL A 83 -2.03 3.68 -6.97
CA VAL A 83 -0.81 3.24 -6.31
C VAL A 83 0.30 3.11 -7.35
N LEU A 84 1.36 3.89 -7.17
CA LEU A 84 2.52 3.86 -8.06
C LEU A 84 3.32 2.56 -7.86
N ILE A 85 3.57 1.85 -8.95
CA ILE A 85 4.47 0.69 -8.95
C ILE A 85 5.86 1.23 -9.26
N HIS A 86 6.65 1.39 -8.20
CA HIS A 86 8.01 1.89 -8.32
C HIS A 86 8.89 0.84 -9.01
N ASN A 87 9.91 1.30 -9.75
CA ASN A 87 10.95 0.45 -10.35
C ASN A 87 10.43 -0.57 -11.37
N VAL A 88 9.34 -0.27 -12.09
CA VAL A 88 9.00 -1.00 -13.32
C VAL A 88 9.71 -0.32 -14.48
N PHE A 89 10.72 -1.00 -15.02
CA PHE A 89 11.52 -0.54 -16.13
C PHE A 89 11.17 -1.33 -17.40
N TYR A 90 11.29 -0.64 -18.53
CA TYR A 90 11.07 -1.21 -19.85
C TYR A 90 12.31 -0.94 -20.69
N GLU A 91 12.65 -1.87 -21.58
CA GLU A 91 13.65 -1.60 -22.61
C GLU A 91 13.27 -0.35 -23.42
N PHE A 92 14.28 0.41 -23.89
CA PHE A 92 14.04 1.62 -24.66
C PHE A 92 13.16 1.31 -25.87
N ASN A 93 12.06 2.06 -25.98
CA ASN A 93 11.08 1.93 -27.05
C ASN A 93 10.40 0.55 -27.17
N LYS A 94 10.42 -0.25 -26.10
CA LYS A 94 9.80 -1.58 -26.05
C LYS A 94 8.90 -1.73 -24.82
N ALA A 95 8.17 -2.83 -24.80
CA ALA A 95 7.31 -3.26 -23.69
C ALA A 95 7.90 -4.40 -22.85
N ASN A 96 9.09 -4.89 -23.19
CA ASN A 96 9.76 -5.96 -22.45
C ASN A 96 10.11 -5.48 -21.05
N LEU A 97 9.70 -6.26 -20.05
CA LEU A 97 10.07 -6.06 -18.66
C LEU A 97 11.53 -6.43 -18.47
N THR A 98 12.27 -5.56 -17.78
CA THR A 98 13.67 -5.83 -17.47
C THR A 98 13.81 -6.65 -16.17
N PRO A 99 14.91 -7.40 -15.97
CA PRO A 99 15.15 -8.13 -14.73
C PRO A 99 15.09 -7.23 -13.47
N GLU A 100 15.47 -5.97 -13.59
CA GLU A 100 15.41 -4.99 -12.49
C GLU A 100 13.97 -4.69 -12.04
N SER A 101 12.97 -5.01 -12.86
CA SER A 101 11.55 -4.84 -12.54
C SER A 101 10.99 -5.99 -11.71
N GLU A 102 11.65 -7.15 -11.72
CA GLU A 102 11.17 -8.38 -11.08
C GLU A 102 10.85 -8.18 -9.57
N PRO A 103 11.67 -7.50 -8.75
CA PRO A 103 11.35 -7.29 -7.35
C PRO A 103 10.07 -6.48 -7.13
N ALA A 104 9.84 -5.47 -7.96
CA ALA A 104 8.63 -4.65 -7.89
C ALA A 104 7.38 -5.44 -8.28
N LEU A 105 7.48 -6.24 -9.34
CA LEU A 105 6.39 -7.08 -9.82
C LEU A 105 6.08 -8.22 -8.86
N LYS A 106 7.10 -8.86 -8.28
CA LYS A 106 6.91 -9.84 -7.20
C LYS A 106 6.20 -9.22 -5.99
N GLY A 107 6.57 -7.99 -5.64
CA GLY A 107 5.86 -7.22 -4.60
C GLY A 107 4.37 -7.04 -4.92
N LEU A 108 4.04 -6.71 -6.17
CA LEU A 108 2.65 -6.58 -6.62
C LEU A 108 1.89 -7.92 -6.62
N VAL A 109 2.52 -9.01 -7.08
CA VAL A 109 1.95 -10.37 -7.00
C VAL A 109 1.60 -10.70 -5.56
N ASN A 110 2.55 -10.48 -4.64
CA ASN A 110 2.34 -10.76 -3.22
C ASN A 110 1.19 -9.92 -2.64
N LEU A 111 1.09 -8.64 -3.02
CA LEU A 111 -0.02 -7.78 -2.62
C LEU A 111 -1.36 -8.35 -3.09
N LEU A 112 -1.47 -8.77 -4.36
CA LEU A 112 -2.72 -9.30 -4.92
C LEU A 112 -3.09 -10.67 -4.36
N LYS A 113 -2.10 -11.52 -4.01
CA LYS A 113 -2.32 -12.79 -3.32
C LYS A 113 -2.80 -12.60 -1.87
N GLN A 114 -2.27 -11.60 -1.18
CA GLN A 114 -2.72 -11.24 0.18
C GLN A 114 -4.08 -10.55 0.20
N ASN A 115 -4.56 -10.09 -0.95
CA ASN A 115 -5.85 -9.41 -1.10
C ASN A 115 -6.67 -10.04 -2.24
N PRO A 116 -7.12 -11.31 -2.08
CA PRO A 116 -7.77 -12.07 -3.15
C PRO A 116 -9.10 -11.45 -3.62
N ALA A 117 -9.79 -10.70 -2.76
CA ALA A 117 -11.02 -9.97 -3.06
C ALA A 117 -10.82 -8.71 -3.92
N ILE A 118 -9.58 -8.35 -4.25
CA ILE A 118 -9.29 -7.12 -5.00
C ILE A 118 -9.10 -7.44 -6.48
N SER A 119 -9.74 -6.66 -7.33
CA SER A 119 -9.37 -6.51 -8.74
C SER A 119 -8.78 -5.12 -9.00
N ILE A 120 -7.87 -5.03 -9.96
CA ILE A 120 -7.16 -3.80 -10.29
C ILE A 120 -7.21 -3.47 -11.79
N GLU A 121 -7.19 -2.18 -12.10
CA GLU A 121 -6.76 -1.66 -13.39
C GLU A 121 -5.27 -1.38 -13.29
N LEU A 122 -4.49 -1.91 -14.24
CA LEU A 122 -3.07 -1.61 -14.36
C LEU A 122 -2.86 -0.64 -15.52
N SER A 123 -2.40 0.55 -15.16
CA SER A 123 -2.32 1.71 -16.04
C SER A 123 -0.87 2.01 -16.38
N ALA A 124 -0.56 2.09 -17.66
CA ALA A 124 0.74 2.51 -18.14
C ALA A 124 0.64 3.84 -18.89
N HIS A 125 1.67 4.66 -18.77
CA HIS A 125 1.69 6.00 -19.33
C HIS A 125 3.05 6.34 -19.95
N CYS A 126 3.01 7.31 -20.86
CA CYS A 126 4.15 7.88 -21.55
C CYS A 126 4.32 9.34 -21.18
N ASP A 127 5.48 9.91 -21.49
CA ASP A 127 5.66 11.36 -21.46
C ASP A 127 4.99 12.03 -22.68
N TYR A 128 5.06 13.35 -22.74
CA TYR A 128 4.36 14.10 -23.80
C TYR A 128 5.01 13.95 -25.19
N ARG A 129 6.25 13.43 -25.26
CA ARG A 129 7.04 13.37 -26.50
C ARG A 129 6.52 12.26 -27.40
N GLY A 130 6.56 12.47 -28.71
CA GLY A 130 6.03 11.54 -29.72
C GLY A 130 4.53 11.70 -29.99
N SER A 131 4.03 11.00 -31.01
CA SER A 131 2.62 11.06 -31.39
C SER A 131 1.73 10.38 -30.36
N GLN A 132 0.48 10.81 -30.30
CA GLN A 132 -0.49 10.29 -29.33
C GLN A 132 -0.79 8.82 -29.60
N GLU A 133 -1.05 8.48 -30.85
CA GLU A 133 -1.38 7.12 -31.30
C GLU A 133 -0.25 6.15 -30.98
N TYR A 134 0.99 6.59 -31.15
CA TYR A 134 2.18 5.82 -30.82
C TYR A 134 2.26 5.54 -29.31
N ASN A 135 2.12 6.59 -28.49
CA ASN A 135 2.20 6.46 -27.04
C ASN A 135 1.06 5.61 -26.45
N VAL A 136 -0.16 5.69 -27.00
CA VAL A 136 -1.27 4.84 -26.58
C VAL A 136 -0.93 3.37 -26.84
N LYS A 137 -0.45 3.01 -28.03
CA LYS A 137 -0.04 1.63 -28.35
C LYS A 137 1.11 1.15 -27.47
N LEU A 138 2.16 1.97 -27.32
CA LEU A 138 3.33 1.62 -26.50
C LEU A 138 2.94 1.38 -25.05
N SER A 139 2.15 2.28 -24.46
CA SER A 139 1.68 2.12 -23.08
C SER A 139 0.75 0.92 -22.94
N GLN A 140 -0.12 0.61 -23.92
CA GLN A 140 -0.96 -0.57 -23.85
C GLN A 140 -0.13 -1.85 -23.81
N HIS A 141 0.86 -1.99 -24.70
CA HIS A 141 1.76 -3.14 -24.68
C HIS A 141 2.51 -3.28 -23.35
N ARG A 142 2.89 -2.15 -22.72
CA ARG A 142 3.54 -2.16 -21.39
C ARG A 142 2.59 -2.65 -20.30
N ALA A 143 1.35 -2.17 -20.29
CA ALA A 143 0.33 -2.63 -19.36
C ALA A 143 0.06 -4.14 -19.54
N ASP A 144 -0.05 -4.58 -20.80
CA ASP A 144 -0.25 -5.99 -21.15
C ASP A 144 0.92 -6.86 -20.67
N ALA A 145 2.17 -6.41 -20.83
CA ALA A 145 3.35 -7.14 -20.38
C ALA A 145 3.34 -7.37 -18.85
N VAL A 146 3.01 -6.34 -18.08
CA VAL A 146 2.87 -6.46 -16.62
C VAL A 146 1.71 -7.38 -16.25
N VAL A 147 0.54 -7.24 -16.89
CA VAL A 147 -0.61 -8.12 -16.62
C VAL A 147 -0.29 -9.58 -16.95
N ASN A 148 0.36 -9.86 -18.08
CA ASN A 148 0.80 -11.20 -18.45
C ASN A 148 1.78 -11.77 -17.42
N TYR A 149 2.69 -10.95 -16.89
CA TYR A 149 3.54 -11.33 -15.78
C TYR A 149 2.70 -11.73 -14.56
N LEU A 150 1.75 -10.89 -14.12
CA LEU A 150 0.89 -11.20 -12.96
C LEU A 150 0.10 -12.50 -13.15
N ILE A 151 -0.45 -12.73 -14.35
CA ILE A 151 -1.20 -13.94 -14.69
C ILE A 151 -0.30 -15.18 -14.63
N SER A 152 0.90 -15.10 -15.21
CA SER A 152 1.87 -16.21 -15.15
C SER A 152 2.31 -16.56 -13.72
N HIS A 153 2.13 -15.65 -12.76
CA HIS A 153 2.42 -15.84 -11.35
C HIS A 153 1.17 -16.19 -10.51
N GLY A 154 0.09 -16.60 -11.17
CA GLY A 154 -1.11 -17.16 -10.53
C GLY A 154 -2.19 -16.14 -10.17
N ILE A 155 -2.12 -14.90 -10.67
CA ILE A 155 -3.23 -13.95 -10.53
C ILE A 155 -4.28 -14.24 -11.60
N ALA A 156 -5.55 -14.36 -11.19
CA ALA A 156 -6.64 -14.62 -12.13
C ALA A 156 -6.79 -13.46 -13.14
N LYS A 157 -7.00 -13.79 -14.42
CA LYS A 157 -6.99 -12.84 -15.54
C LYS A 157 -8.07 -11.75 -15.41
N ASP A 158 -9.24 -12.13 -14.91
CA ASP A 158 -10.38 -11.26 -14.65
C ASP A 158 -10.16 -10.30 -13.46
N ARG A 159 -9.14 -10.52 -12.63
CA ARG A 159 -8.75 -9.59 -11.56
C ARG A 159 -7.88 -8.43 -12.03
N VAL A 160 -7.36 -8.48 -13.26
CA VAL A 160 -6.35 -7.53 -13.74
C VAL A 160 -6.71 -7.01 -15.13
N VAL A 161 -6.95 -5.69 -15.22
CA VAL A 161 -7.34 -5.05 -16.49
C VAL A 161 -6.20 -4.13 -16.96
N PRO A 162 -5.53 -4.43 -18.08
CA PRO A 162 -4.48 -3.56 -18.60
C PRO A 162 -5.06 -2.36 -19.36
N LYS A 163 -4.55 -1.16 -19.09
CA LYS A 163 -4.90 0.07 -19.81
C LYS A 163 -3.66 0.91 -20.17
N GLY A 164 -3.49 1.15 -21.46
CA GLY A 164 -2.52 2.09 -22.00
C GLY A 164 -3.11 3.46 -22.24
N TYR A 165 -2.77 4.43 -21.39
CA TYR A 165 -3.26 5.81 -21.54
C TYR A 165 -2.36 6.69 -22.42
N GLY A 166 -1.16 6.22 -22.76
CA GLY A 166 -0.17 7.00 -23.48
C GLY A 166 0.12 8.30 -22.72
N LYS A 167 -0.04 9.43 -23.42
CA LYS A 167 0.11 10.78 -22.85
C LYS A 167 -1.20 11.47 -22.46
N LEU A 168 -2.34 10.76 -22.54
CA LEU A 168 -3.68 11.32 -22.32
C LEU A 168 -4.02 11.60 -20.85
N LYS A 169 -3.30 10.95 -19.93
CA LYS A 169 -3.44 11.16 -18.49
C LYS A 169 -2.09 11.59 -17.92
N PRO A 170 -1.74 12.89 -17.96
CA PRO A 170 -0.57 13.40 -17.26
C PRO A 170 -0.64 13.13 -15.75
N LYS A 171 0.51 13.05 -15.09
CA LYS A 171 0.55 12.81 -13.65
C LYS A 171 0.13 14.08 -12.90
N VAL A 172 -0.75 13.91 -11.91
CA VAL A 172 -1.05 14.94 -10.91
C VAL A 172 -0.15 14.74 -9.69
N ILE A 173 0.47 15.82 -9.22
CA ILE A 173 1.39 15.81 -8.08
C ILE A 173 0.60 15.79 -6.78
N THR A 174 0.91 14.83 -5.91
CA THR A 174 0.36 14.75 -4.56
C THR A 174 1.27 15.43 -3.54
N GLY A 175 0.78 15.69 -2.32
CA GLY A 175 1.57 16.34 -1.26
C GLY A 175 2.94 15.69 -1.01
N LYS A 176 2.98 14.35 -0.92
CA LYS A 176 4.23 13.59 -0.75
C LYS A 176 5.22 13.78 -1.92
N PHE A 177 4.73 13.97 -3.14
CA PHE A 177 5.60 14.24 -4.28
C PHE A 177 6.15 15.67 -4.26
N ALA A 178 5.33 16.65 -3.84
CA ALA A 178 5.76 18.04 -3.71
C ALA A 178 6.92 18.20 -2.70
N GLU A 179 6.94 17.40 -1.63
CA GLU A 179 8.05 17.38 -0.66
C GLU A 179 9.39 16.94 -1.29
N ARG A 180 9.34 15.99 -2.23
CA ARG A 180 10.54 15.45 -2.90
C ARG A 180 11.04 16.35 -4.03
N TYR A 181 10.13 17.10 -4.66
CA TYR A 181 10.42 17.95 -5.82
C TYR A 181 10.01 19.38 -5.48
N PRO A 182 10.90 20.21 -4.89
CA PRO A 182 10.53 21.54 -4.37
C PRO A 182 9.97 22.52 -5.41
N PHE A 183 10.16 22.25 -6.71
CA PHE A 183 9.63 23.05 -7.81
C PHE A 183 8.21 22.64 -8.23
N LEU A 184 7.67 21.56 -7.67
CA LEU A 184 6.31 21.06 -7.92
C LEU A 184 5.44 21.26 -6.68
N LYS A 185 4.19 21.64 -6.90
CA LYS A 185 3.18 21.82 -5.85
C LYS A 185 2.14 20.71 -5.92
N ALA A 186 1.51 20.43 -4.78
CA ALA A 186 0.36 19.52 -4.75
C ALA A 186 -0.75 20.08 -5.65
N GLY A 187 -1.31 19.23 -6.51
CA GLY A 187 -2.30 19.60 -7.52
C GLY A 187 -1.72 19.97 -8.89
N ASP A 188 -0.41 20.17 -9.02
CA ASP A 188 0.21 20.42 -10.33
C ASP A 188 -0.02 19.21 -11.25
N GLU A 189 -0.56 19.47 -12.44
CA GLU A 189 -0.71 18.48 -13.49
C GLU A 189 0.45 18.61 -14.49
N LEU A 190 1.19 17.52 -14.71
CA LEU A 190 2.40 17.50 -15.56
C LEU A 190 2.05 17.45 -17.06
N THR A 191 1.21 18.38 -17.52
CA THR A 191 0.83 18.54 -18.93
C THR A 191 2.00 19.00 -19.79
N GLU A 192 1.89 18.86 -21.12
CA GLU A 192 2.90 19.39 -22.05
C GLU A 192 3.12 20.90 -21.87
N GLU A 193 2.04 21.66 -21.70
CA GLU A 193 2.09 23.11 -21.49
C GLU A 193 2.77 23.49 -20.17
N PHE A 194 2.52 22.73 -19.11
CA PHE A 194 3.18 22.92 -17.83
C PHE A 194 4.67 22.65 -17.95
N ILE A 195 5.04 21.50 -18.54
CA ILE A 195 6.43 21.07 -18.61
C ILE A 195 7.28 22.02 -19.46
N LYS A 196 6.77 22.49 -20.61
CA LYS A 196 7.53 23.38 -21.52
C LYS A 196 7.91 24.73 -20.88
N LYS A 197 7.24 25.15 -19.80
CA LYS A 197 7.54 26.39 -19.07
C LYS A 197 8.73 26.24 -18.10
N LEU A 198 9.19 25.01 -17.85
CA LEU A 198 10.26 24.72 -16.89
C LEU A 198 11.65 24.68 -17.55
N PRO A 199 12.74 24.91 -16.79
CA PRO A 199 14.10 24.66 -17.24
C PRO A 199 14.32 23.19 -17.66
N GLN A 200 15.21 22.95 -18.62
CA GLN A 200 15.42 21.62 -19.23
C GLN A 200 15.58 20.47 -18.21
N GLY A 201 16.39 20.66 -17.16
CA GLY A 201 16.57 19.62 -16.13
C GLY A 201 15.29 19.28 -15.34
N GLN A 202 14.42 20.27 -15.14
CA GLN A 202 13.10 20.05 -14.53
C GLN A 202 12.14 19.38 -15.52
N GLN A 203 12.23 19.70 -16.82
CA GLN A 203 11.42 19.03 -17.83
C GLN A 203 11.68 17.53 -17.87
N ASP A 204 12.95 17.13 -17.87
CA ASP A 204 13.31 15.71 -17.91
C ASP A 204 12.86 14.96 -16.66
N THR A 205 12.83 15.64 -15.51
CA THR A 205 12.25 15.13 -14.27
C THR A 205 10.74 14.92 -14.40
N CYS A 206 9.99 15.90 -14.89
CA CYS A 206 8.54 15.76 -15.11
C CYS A 206 8.21 14.66 -16.13
N ASN A 207 9.00 14.56 -17.20
CA ASN A 207 8.84 13.49 -18.18
C ASN A 207 9.11 12.12 -17.55
N ALA A 208 10.11 11.99 -16.69
CA ALA A 208 10.35 10.76 -15.93
C ALA A 208 9.18 10.39 -15.03
N LEU A 209 8.57 11.37 -14.38
CA LEU A 209 7.37 11.17 -13.56
C LEU A 209 6.14 10.74 -14.37
N ASN A 210 6.01 11.22 -15.61
CA ASN A 210 4.93 10.81 -16.52
C ASN A 210 5.14 9.40 -17.11
N ARG A 211 6.38 8.94 -17.26
CA ARG A 211 6.73 7.56 -17.68
C ARG A 211 6.59 6.58 -16.52
N ARG A 212 5.34 6.30 -16.13
CA ARG A 212 5.04 5.45 -14.97
C ARG A 212 4.04 4.34 -15.27
N THR A 213 4.04 3.36 -14.39
CA THR A 213 3.00 2.35 -14.28
C THR A 213 2.39 2.44 -12.88
N GLU A 214 1.07 2.47 -12.81
CA GLU A 214 0.31 2.56 -11.58
C GLU A 214 -0.83 1.54 -11.63
N PHE A 215 -1.44 1.26 -10.49
CA PHE A 215 -2.68 0.52 -10.45
C PHE A 215 -3.75 1.25 -9.64
N THR A 216 -5.00 1.03 -10.01
CA THR A 216 -6.17 1.50 -9.27
C THR A 216 -7.01 0.30 -8.90
N VAL A 217 -7.57 0.30 -7.69
CA VAL A 217 -8.51 -0.74 -7.27
C VAL A 217 -9.83 -0.53 -7.98
N LEU A 218 -10.32 -1.54 -8.70
CA LEU A 218 -11.61 -1.52 -9.38
C LEU A 218 -12.73 -2.07 -8.51
N ASN A 219 -12.46 -3.18 -7.82
CA ASN A 219 -13.41 -3.84 -6.94
C ASN A 219 -12.67 -4.41 -5.73
N THR A 220 -13.30 -4.35 -4.56
CA THR A 220 -12.81 -4.91 -3.30
C THR A 220 -13.64 -6.11 -2.83
N THR A 221 -14.59 -6.56 -3.65
CA THR A 221 -15.47 -7.70 -3.38
C THR A 221 -15.43 -8.74 -4.51
N TYR A 222 -14.33 -8.78 -5.29
CA TYR A 222 -14.15 -9.73 -6.36
C TYR A 222 -14.36 -11.17 -5.87
N GLY A 223 -15.29 -11.88 -6.49
CA GLY A 223 -15.65 -13.26 -6.14
C GLY A 223 -16.34 -13.42 -4.78
N LEU A 224 -16.58 -12.36 -4.03
CA LEU A 224 -17.27 -12.44 -2.73
C LEU A 224 -18.79 -12.32 -2.87
N LEU A 225 -19.29 -11.63 -3.89
CA LEU A 225 -20.72 -11.44 -4.09
C LEU A 225 -21.21 -12.30 -5.27
N ASP A 226 -22.42 -12.83 -5.16
CA ASP A 226 -23.13 -13.48 -6.26
C ASP A 226 -23.76 -12.44 -7.21
N ASP A 227 -24.38 -12.91 -8.30
CA ASP A 227 -25.02 -12.06 -9.31
C ASP A 227 -26.20 -11.23 -8.75
N GLN A 228 -26.71 -11.60 -7.57
CA GLN A 228 -27.78 -10.90 -6.85
C GLN A 228 -27.23 -9.90 -5.82
N GLY A 229 -25.91 -9.83 -5.65
CA GLY A 229 -25.24 -8.96 -4.68
C GLY A 229 -25.31 -9.45 -3.24
N ASN A 230 -25.52 -10.75 -3.03
CA ASN A 230 -25.45 -11.41 -1.73
C ASN A 230 -24.06 -12.01 -1.50
N LEU A 231 -23.68 -12.13 -0.23
CA LEU A 231 -22.36 -12.67 0.14
C LEU A 231 -22.30 -14.18 -0.09
N ASN A 232 -21.35 -14.61 -0.91
CA ASN A 232 -20.98 -16.00 -1.10
C ASN A 232 -20.01 -16.43 0.03
N THR A 233 -20.58 -17.05 1.06
CA THR A 233 -19.86 -17.48 2.26
C THR A 233 -18.73 -18.48 1.97
N ASN A 234 -18.94 -19.40 1.03
CA ASN A 234 -17.93 -20.37 0.61
C ASN A 234 -16.71 -19.67 0.00
N ASN A 235 -16.93 -18.70 -0.87
CA ASN A 235 -15.85 -17.92 -1.47
C ASN A 235 -15.12 -17.07 -0.44
N LEU A 236 -15.84 -16.48 0.52
CA LEU A 236 -15.23 -15.72 1.60
C LEU A 236 -14.30 -16.57 2.48
N ILE A 237 -14.74 -17.77 2.86
CA ILE A 237 -13.92 -18.73 3.62
C ILE A 237 -12.67 -19.11 2.80
N LYS A 238 -12.86 -19.44 1.53
CA LYS A 238 -11.76 -19.78 0.61
C LYS A 238 -10.75 -18.65 0.50
N GLN A 239 -11.19 -17.43 0.24
CA GLN A 239 -10.33 -16.27 0.11
C GLN A 239 -9.61 -15.92 1.42
N ASN A 240 -10.26 -16.06 2.57
CA ASN A 240 -9.61 -15.89 3.86
C ASN A 240 -8.48 -16.91 4.09
N ALA A 241 -8.68 -18.16 3.66
CA ALA A 241 -7.64 -19.18 3.71
C ALA A 241 -6.47 -18.86 2.77
N GLU A 242 -6.75 -18.45 1.52
CA GLU A 242 -5.75 -18.02 0.53
C GLU A 242 -4.93 -16.83 1.05
N LYS A 243 -5.60 -15.80 1.59
CA LYS A 243 -4.96 -14.64 2.22
C LYS A 243 -4.01 -15.08 3.35
N LYS A 244 -4.48 -15.94 4.26
CA LYS A 244 -3.65 -16.46 5.36
C LYS A 244 -2.44 -17.24 4.84
N ALA A 245 -2.60 -18.05 3.81
CA ALA A 245 -1.50 -18.78 3.19
C ALA A 245 -0.46 -17.84 2.55
N ALA A 246 -0.91 -16.85 1.78
CA ALA A 246 -0.04 -15.86 1.14
C ALA A 246 0.75 -15.01 2.15
N ILE A 247 0.12 -14.65 3.28
CA ILE A 247 0.82 -13.92 4.36
C ILE A 247 1.94 -14.78 4.96
N LYS A 248 1.67 -16.07 5.22
CA LYS A 248 2.67 -17.00 5.75
C LYS A 248 3.83 -17.20 4.78
N GLU A 249 3.56 -17.34 3.48
CA GLU A 249 4.58 -17.48 2.44
C GLU A 249 5.53 -16.27 2.43
N VAL A 250 5.00 -15.06 2.43
CA VAL A 250 5.81 -13.82 2.44
C VAL A 250 6.60 -13.66 3.74
N GLN A 251 6.05 -14.09 4.88
CA GLN A 251 6.79 -14.11 6.14
C GLN A 251 7.96 -15.09 6.11
N ALA A 252 7.75 -16.29 5.55
CA ALA A 252 8.81 -17.29 5.40
C ALA A 252 9.94 -16.81 4.46
N GLU A 253 9.61 -16.18 3.33
CA GLU A 253 10.62 -15.62 2.41
C GLU A 253 11.46 -14.52 3.08
N LYS A 254 10.81 -13.62 3.84
CA LYS A 254 11.50 -12.57 4.59
C LYS A 254 12.44 -13.15 5.64
N GLN A 255 12.00 -14.19 6.35
CA GLN A 255 12.81 -14.86 7.36
C GLN A 255 14.04 -15.52 6.73
N LYS A 256 13.87 -16.26 5.64
CA LYS A 256 14.99 -16.85 4.88
C LYS A 256 16.01 -15.80 4.43
N THR A 257 15.54 -14.67 3.90
CA THR A 257 16.40 -13.56 3.47
C THR A 257 17.18 -12.95 4.65
N LEU A 258 16.55 -12.84 5.82
CA LEU A 258 17.20 -12.34 7.03
C LEU A 258 18.28 -13.31 7.52
N ASP A 259 18.00 -14.61 7.50
CA ASP A 259 18.93 -15.65 7.93
C ASP A 259 20.13 -15.74 6.98
N GLU A 260 19.93 -15.65 5.66
CA GLU A 260 21.02 -15.56 4.68
C GLU A 260 21.90 -14.32 4.91
N LYS A 261 21.30 -13.16 5.23
CA LYS A 261 22.07 -11.95 5.57
C LYS A 261 22.89 -12.12 6.84
N LYS A 262 22.34 -12.73 7.88
CA LYS A 262 23.07 -13.03 9.12
C LYS A 262 24.26 -13.93 8.86
N VAL A 263 24.09 -14.99 8.07
CA VAL A 263 25.20 -15.89 7.68
C VAL A 263 26.29 -15.15 6.89
N ILE A 264 25.92 -14.22 6.00
CA ILE A 264 26.89 -13.38 5.28
C ILE A 264 27.61 -12.41 6.22
N GLU A 265 26.91 -11.85 7.20
CA GLU A 265 27.46 -10.92 8.19
C GLU A 265 28.44 -11.64 9.15
N GLU A 266 28.07 -12.82 9.66
CA GLU A 266 28.94 -13.69 10.46
C GLU A 266 30.20 -14.13 9.68
N LYS A 267 30.06 -14.43 8.38
CA LYS A 267 31.21 -14.74 7.51
C LYS A 267 32.10 -13.52 7.23
N LYS A 268 31.54 -12.30 7.17
CA LYS A 268 32.33 -11.06 7.04
C LYS A 268 33.11 -10.75 8.31
N ASP A 269 32.53 -10.99 9.48
CA ASP A 269 33.22 -10.84 10.77
C ASP A 269 34.35 -11.88 10.95
N THR A 270 34.25 -13.03 10.28
CA THR A 270 35.30 -14.06 10.29
C THR A 270 36.46 -13.74 9.31
N ILE A 271 36.24 -12.92 8.28
CA ILE A 271 37.23 -12.62 7.21
C ILE A 271 37.87 -11.22 7.38
N ALA A 272 37.40 -10.37 8.29
CA ALA A 272 37.96 -9.04 8.55
C ALA A 272 38.66 -8.91 9.91
N GLN A 273 39.88 -9.47 10.04
CA GLN A 273 40.89 -8.93 10.94
C GLN A 273 42.26 -8.84 10.25
N PRO A 274 42.67 -7.63 9.85
CA PRO A 274 43.98 -7.12 10.23
C PRO A 274 43.78 -6.18 11.42
N ALA A 275 44.57 -6.38 12.47
CA ALA A 275 44.46 -5.69 13.76
C ALA A 275 44.31 -4.16 13.62
N LYS A 276 43.18 -3.60 14.06
CA LYS A 276 43.09 -2.16 14.36
C LYS A 276 43.78 -1.91 15.70
N PRO A 277 44.62 -0.87 15.83
CA PRO A 277 45.26 -0.54 17.11
C PRO A 277 44.18 -0.19 18.14
N GLN A 278 44.24 -0.82 19.31
CA GLN A 278 43.35 -0.53 20.43
C GLN A 278 43.61 0.88 20.95
N LYS A 279 42.57 1.71 21.04
CA LYS A 279 42.63 3.06 21.64
C LYS A 279 43.07 2.97 23.10
N THR A 280 43.92 3.89 23.53
CA THR A 280 44.41 3.92 24.92
C THR A 280 43.27 4.31 25.87
N GLN A 281 43.37 3.95 27.16
CA GLN A 281 42.36 4.32 28.17
C GLN A 281 42.18 5.84 28.28
N GLU A 282 43.22 6.60 27.92
CA GLU A 282 43.23 8.06 27.92
C GLU A 282 42.41 8.63 26.76
N GLU A 283 42.50 8.04 25.56
CA GLU A 283 41.65 8.40 24.41
C GLU A 283 40.17 8.11 24.67
N ILE A 284 39.86 7.00 25.35
CA ILE A 284 38.49 6.65 25.74
C ILE A 284 37.94 7.65 26.76
N LYS A 285 38.79 8.13 27.69
CA LYS A 285 38.41 9.13 28.70
C LYS A 285 38.11 10.48 28.04
N ILE A 286 38.97 10.93 27.12
CA ILE A 286 38.77 12.17 26.34
C ILE A 286 37.49 12.10 25.50
N GLU A 287 37.20 10.95 24.89
CA GLU A 287 35.99 10.78 24.08
C GLU A 287 34.71 10.81 24.94
N LYS A 288 34.76 10.22 26.15
CA LYS A 288 33.65 10.28 27.11
C LYS A 288 33.41 11.69 27.63
N GLU A 289 34.46 12.46 27.91
CA GLU A 289 34.34 13.87 28.33
C GLU A 289 33.75 14.74 27.21
N LYS A 290 34.23 14.58 25.97
CA LYS A 290 33.66 15.30 24.81
C LYS A 290 32.17 14.99 24.63
N LYS A 291 31.75 13.72 24.77
CA LYS A 291 30.32 13.36 24.71
C LYS A 291 29.51 13.97 25.84
N ARG A 292 30.07 14.08 27.04
CA ARG A 292 29.41 14.68 28.21
C ARG A 292 29.22 16.18 28.04
N GLU A 293 30.20 16.89 27.47
CA GLU A 293 30.09 18.32 27.17
C GLU A 293 29.09 18.61 26.04
N ILE A 294 29.07 17.78 24.99
CA ILE A 294 28.06 17.89 23.92
C ILE A 294 26.64 17.68 24.47
N LEU A 295 26.47 16.73 25.40
CA LEU A 295 25.17 16.47 26.03
C LEU A 295 24.72 17.65 26.90
N LYS A 296 25.64 18.26 27.68
CA LYS A 296 25.35 19.46 28.47
C LYS A 296 24.93 20.63 27.57
N ALA A 297 25.65 20.88 26.48
CA ALA A 297 25.33 21.94 25.52
C ALA A 297 23.94 21.73 24.89
N LYS A 298 23.59 20.49 24.53
CA LYS A 298 22.24 20.16 24.02
C LYS A 298 21.15 20.40 25.05
N MET A 299 21.37 20.02 26.32
CA MET A 299 20.38 20.25 27.38
C MET A 299 20.18 21.75 27.68
N GLN A 300 21.23 22.56 27.57
CA GLN A 300 21.14 24.00 27.75
C GLN A 300 20.35 24.67 26.61
N GLN A 301 20.59 24.29 25.36
CA GLN A 301 19.79 24.75 24.22
C GLN A 301 18.31 24.36 24.34
N ILE A 302 17.99 23.19 24.90
CA ILE A 302 16.61 22.77 25.14
C ILE A 302 15.95 23.64 26.23
N ARG A 303 16.68 24.00 27.30
CA ARG A 303 16.17 24.91 28.34
C ARG A 303 15.92 26.32 27.81
N GLU A 304 16.83 26.86 27.01
CA GLU A 304 16.68 28.19 26.40
C GLU A 304 15.50 28.26 25.42
N ARG A 305 15.27 27.18 24.64
CA ARG A 305 14.09 27.06 23.76
C ARG A 305 12.77 27.02 24.55
N ARG A 306 12.75 26.34 25.71
CA ARG A 306 11.56 26.28 26.58
C ARG A 306 11.25 27.61 27.27
N GLN A 307 12.26 28.41 27.59
CA GLN A 307 12.04 29.75 28.16
C GLN A 307 11.52 30.75 27.11
N LYS A 308 11.95 30.65 25.85
CA LYS A 308 11.43 31.49 24.75
C LYS A 308 9.99 31.15 24.33
N SER A 309 9.48 29.96 24.65
CA SER A 309 8.11 29.55 24.35
C SER A 309 7.09 29.87 25.46
N GLN A 310 7.51 30.50 26.56
CA GLN A 310 6.65 30.83 27.72
C GLN A 310 6.54 32.34 28.03
N THR A 311 7.07 33.21 27.16
CA THR A 311 6.77 34.65 27.17
C THR A 311 5.63 34.95 26.19
N PRO A 312 4.55 35.67 26.59
CA PRO A 312 3.38 35.94 25.76
C PRO A 312 3.69 36.71 24.47
#